data_AF-A0A956VUY7-F1
#
_entry.id   AF-A0A956VUY7-F1
#
_cell.length_a   1.000
_cell.length_b   1.000
_cell.length_c   1.000
_cell.angle_alpha   90.00
_cell.angle_beta   90.00
_cell.angle_gamma   90.00
#
_symmetry.space_group_name_H-M   'P 1'
#
loop_
_entity.id
_entity.type
_entity.pdbx_description
1 polymer ?
#
loop_
_entity_poly.entity_id
_entity_poly.type
_entity_poly.pdbx_seq_one_letter_code
_entity_poly.pdbx_strand_id
1 'polypeptide(L)'
;MVSSNSGRITFGGLASGIDTNTIIEQLIQIERRPISLAQNRLFDVQQKTSAFGSVAGALSSLLDRAKTLNNADTYRARGTSVLAKDADANKIQAVATSGAAVGAYTFHVTQKATQTATTSGSAVGEAIDANVALDKAGFGTPLTTGTFSINGTVFTIDAATARTAKSAASVGAGFDSSLTLENAGLDIAPTAGSFTINGVNINYDPSTDKIGDVINYINNSAAEVTASFDESTQTFTLTHDTLGTGTTITMADGTGNFLEAM
;
A
#
# COMPACT_ATOMS: atom_id res chain seq x y z
N MET A 1 8.29 -46.91 59.13
CA MET A 1 9.37 -46.38 59.98
C MET A 1 8.75 -45.36 60.92
N VAL A 2 8.78 -45.65 62.21
CA VAL A 2 8.41 -44.72 63.29
C VAL A 2 9.50 -43.65 63.38
N SER A 3 9.13 -42.38 63.32
CA SER A 3 9.98 -41.27 63.80
C SER A 3 9.15 -40.45 64.77
N SER A 4 9.30 -40.80 66.04
CA SER A 4 8.86 -40.01 67.17
C SER A 4 9.70 -38.74 67.21
N ASN A 5 9.10 -37.58 66.90
CA ASN A 5 9.69 -36.31 67.30
C ASN A 5 8.96 -35.85 68.56
N SER A 6 9.62 -36.12 69.68
CA SER A 6 9.25 -35.79 71.05
C SER A 6 8.56 -34.43 71.13
N GLY A 7 7.37 -34.40 71.73
CA GLY A 7 6.76 -33.16 72.18
C GLY A 7 7.77 -32.44 73.06
N ARG A 8 8.34 -31.36 72.53
CA ARG A 8 9.13 -30.41 73.31
C ARG A 8 8.17 -29.83 74.35
N ILE A 9 8.28 -30.28 75.59
CA ILE A 9 7.62 -29.64 76.73
C ILE A 9 8.28 -28.27 76.86
N THR A 10 7.61 -27.24 76.34
CA THR A 10 7.98 -25.86 76.60
C THR A 10 7.51 -25.53 78.01
N PHE A 11 8.45 -25.33 78.92
CA PHE A 11 8.19 -24.85 80.28
C PHE A 11 7.77 -23.37 80.23
N GLY A 12 6.50 -23.13 79.90
CA GLY A 12 5.85 -21.85 80.14
C GLY A 12 5.48 -21.76 81.62
N GLY A 13 6.14 -20.85 82.35
CA GLY A 13 5.67 -20.42 83.68
C GLY A 13 5.87 -21.41 84.82
N LEU A 14 7.10 -21.82 85.15
CA LEU A 14 7.38 -22.71 86.29
C LEU A 14 7.36 -22.06 87.70
N ALA A 15 6.80 -20.86 87.90
CA ALA A 15 6.76 -20.26 89.24
C ALA A 15 5.53 -19.40 89.59
N SER A 16 4.55 -19.30 88.69
CA SER A 16 3.25 -18.67 88.95
C SER A 16 2.31 -19.26 87.93
N GLY A 17 1.13 -19.76 88.32
CA GLY A 17 0.15 -20.41 87.44
C GLY A 17 -0.47 -19.49 86.40
N ILE A 18 0.36 -18.79 85.63
CA ILE A 18 0.04 -17.85 84.57
C ILE A 18 0.54 -18.50 83.28
N ASP A 19 -0.42 -18.95 82.46
CA ASP A 19 -0.16 -19.54 81.16
C ASP A 19 0.28 -18.44 80.19
N THR A 20 1.60 -18.22 80.14
CA THR A 20 2.21 -17.18 79.31
C THR A 20 1.95 -17.39 77.83
N ASN A 21 1.76 -18.63 77.38
CA ASN A 21 1.43 -18.91 75.98
C ASN A 21 0.04 -18.41 75.64
N THR A 22 -0.95 -18.64 76.51
CA THR A 22 -2.31 -18.11 76.31
C THR A 22 -2.36 -16.58 76.35
N ILE A 23 -1.57 -15.94 77.23
CA ILE A 23 -1.48 -14.48 77.28
C ILE A 23 -0.81 -13.93 76.02
N ILE A 24 0.26 -14.56 75.54
CA ILE A 24 0.93 -14.18 74.29
C ILE A 24 -0.02 -14.37 73.09
N GLU A 25 -0.76 -15.47 73.02
CA GLU A 25 -1.77 -15.70 71.98
C GLU A 25 -2.89 -14.65 72.02
N GLN A 26 -3.42 -14.33 73.21
CA GLN A 26 -4.42 -13.28 73.39
C GLN A 26 -3.87 -11.90 73.00
N LEU A 27 -2.61 -11.60 73.31
CA LEU A 27 -1.96 -10.34 72.95
C LEU A 27 -1.72 -10.24 71.43
N ILE A 28 -1.26 -11.33 70.80
CA ILE A 28 -1.10 -11.44 69.35
C ILE A 28 -2.47 -11.29 68.65
N GLN A 29 -3.54 -11.85 69.20
CA GLN A 29 -4.90 -11.69 68.66
C GLN A 29 -5.36 -10.22 68.72
N ILE A 30 -5.07 -9.50 69.81
CA ILE A 30 -5.36 -8.07 69.94
C ILE A 30 -4.55 -7.25 68.93
N GLU A 31 -3.26 -7.56 68.76
CA GLU A 31 -2.37 -6.87 67.82
C GLU A 31 -2.74 -7.15 66.34
N ARG A 32 -3.34 -8.30 66.03
CA ARG A 32 -3.87 -8.64 64.69
C ARG A 32 -5.23 -8.03 64.36
N ARG A 33 -6.00 -7.60 65.36
CA ARG A 33 -7.31 -6.97 65.16
C ARG A 33 -7.34 -5.83 64.13
N PRO A 34 -6.41 -4.85 64.13
CA PRO A 34 -6.39 -3.78 63.12
C PRO A 34 -6.21 -4.31 61.68
N ILE A 35 -5.41 -5.36 61.49
CA ILE A 35 -5.19 -5.97 60.17
C ILE A 35 -6.48 -6.60 59.65
N SER A 36 -7.20 -7.35 60.50
CA SER A 36 -8.49 -7.95 60.13
C SER A 36 -9.55 -6.88 59.82
N LEU A 37 -9.61 -5.80 60.61
CA LEU A 37 -10.51 -4.68 60.34
C LEU A 37 -10.18 -3.97 59.00
N ALA A 38 -8.90 -3.77 58.70
CA ALA A 38 -8.47 -3.19 57.43
C ALA A 38 -8.77 -4.11 56.23
N GLN A 39 -8.58 -5.42 56.38
CA GLN A 39 -8.94 -6.43 55.35
C GLN A 39 -10.46 -6.44 55.08
N ASN A 40 -11.29 -6.40 56.13
CA ASN A 40 -12.74 -6.32 55.97
C ASN A 40 -13.17 -5.01 55.28
N ARG A 41 -12.56 -3.88 55.65
CA ARG A 41 -12.81 -2.59 54.97
C ARG A 41 -12.41 -2.64 53.50
N LEU A 42 -11.27 -3.27 53.18
CA LEU A 42 -10.82 -3.42 51.81
C LEU A 42 -11.83 -4.25 50.99
N PHE A 43 -12.31 -5.36 51.56
CA PHE A 43 -13.34 -6.19 50.95
C PHE A 43 -14.64 -5.43 50.70
N ASP A 44 -15.11 -4.66 51.69
CA ASP A 44 -16.31 -3.81 51.55
C ASP A 44 -16.14 -2.73 50.48
N VAL A 45 -14.98 -2.07 50.43
CA VAL A 45 -14.66 -1.06 49.41
C VAL A 45 -14.58 -1.70 48.03
N GLN A 46 -13.97 -2.88 47.89
CA GLN A 46 -13.90 -3.61 46.62
C GLN A 46 -15.29 -3.98 46.10
N GLN A 47 -16.19 -4.48 46.95
CA GLN A 47 -17.58 -4.76 46.55
C GLN A 47 -18.30 -3.48 46.10
N LYS A 48 -18.14 -2.38 46.84
CA LYS A 48 -18.71 -1.08 46.44
C LYS A 48 -18.18 -0.61 45.09
N THR A 49 -16.87 -0.70 44.87
CA THR A 49 -16.25 -0.33 43.58
C THR A 49 -16.79 -1.16 42.42
N SER A 50 -16.95 -2.47 42.59
CA SER A 50 -17.55 -3.35 41.57
C SER A 50 -19.02 -2.99 41.27
N ALA A 51 -19.80 -2.66 42.31
CA ALA A 51 -21.18 -2.20 42.15
C ALA A 51 -21.24 -0.87 41.38
N PHE A 52 -20.39 0.11 41.73
CA PHE A 52 -20.29 1.37 40.99
C PHE A 52 -19.84 1.17 39.55
N GLY A 53 -18.87 0.28 39.30
CA GLY A 53 -18.43 -0.08 37.95
C GLY A 53 -19.57 -0.66 37.10
N SER A 54 -20.41 -1.51 37.70
CA SER A 54 -21.58 -2.09 37.03
C SER A 54 -22.62 -1.03 36.65
N VAL A 55 -22.92 -0.11 37.56
CA VAL A 55 -23.82 1.02 37.30
C VAL A 55 -23.26 1.96 36.24
N ALA A 56 -21.97 2.29 36.31
CA ALA A 56 -21.30 3.14 35.32
C ALA A 56 -21.35 2.50 33.92
N GLY A 57 -21.11 1.18 33.82
CA GLY A 57 -21.23 0.44 32.56
C GLY A 57 -22.65 0.46 32.00
N ALA A 58 -23.66 0.23 32.85
CA ALA A 58 -25.06 0.29 32.45
C ALA A 58 -25.47 1.70 31.96
N LEU A 59 -25.03 2.74 32.66
CA LEU A 59 -25.29 4.12 32.27
C LEU A 59 -24.59 4.51 30.98
N SER A 60 -23.36 4.06 30.76
CA SER A 60 -22.66 4.27 29.49
C SER A 60 -23.40 3.62 28.31
N SER A 61 -23.82 2.36 28.48
CA SER A 61 -24.62 1.66 27.46
C SER A 61 -25.94 2.35 27.17
N LEU A 62 -26.62 2.84 28.21
CA LEU A 62 -27.85 3.62 28.06
C LEU A 62 -27.58 4.93 27.30
N LEU A 63 -26.51 5.64 27.65
CA LEU A 63 -26.12 6.89 26.98
C LEU A 63 -25.83 6.66 25.50
N ASP A 64 -25.14 5.58 25.14
CA ASP A 64 -24.82 5.28 23.74
C ASP A 64 -26.07 4.94 22.92
N ARG A 65 -27.01 4.20 23.52
CA ARG A 65 -28.33 3.95 22.91
C ARG A 65 -29.13 5.24 22.77
N ALA A 66 -29.11 6.10 23.79
CA ALA A 66 -29.80 7.39 23.76
C ALA A 66 -29.22 8.33 22.68
N LYS A 67 -27.89 8.35 22.49
CA LYS A 67 -27.23 9.10 21.41
C LYS A 67 -27.64 8.59 20.03
N THR A 68 -27.69 7.28 19.86
CA THR A 68 -28.13 6.64 18.60
C THR A 68 -29.57 7.04 18.28
N LEU A 69 -30.43 7.02 19.31
CA LEU A 69 -31.83 7.40 19.18
C LEU A 69 -32.00 8.90 18.92
N ASN A 70 -31.15 9.74 19.50
CA ASN A 70 -31.16 11.19 19.27
C ASN A 70 -30.58 11.60 17.90
N ASN A 71 -30.02 10.67 17.12
CA ASN A 71 -29.55 10.95 15.77
C ASN A 71 -30.73 10.95 14.78
N ALA A 72 -30.98 12.10 14.15
CA ALA A 72 -32.06 12.26 13.16
C ALA A 72 -31.92 11.31 11.96
N ASP A 73 -30.70 10.90 11.59
CA ASP A 73 -30.46 9.97 10.50
C ASP A 73 -31.00 8.57 10.80
N THR A 74 -31.06 8.18 12.09
CA THR A 74 -31.66 6.90 12.51
C THR A 74 -33.11 6.77 12.06
N TYR A 75 -33.89 7.86 12.13
CA TYR A 75 -35.30 7.86 11.71
C TYR A 75 -35.51 8.26 10.25
N ARG A 76 -34.51 8.90 9.64
CA ARG A 76 -34.52 9.30 8.23
C ARG A 76 -33.87 8.28 7.32
N ALA A 77 -33.38 7.16 7.87
CA ALA A 77 -32.79 6.06 7.13
C ALA A 77 -33.75 5.55 6.05
N ARG A 78 -33.17 5.08 4.94
CA ARG A 78 -33.89 4.59 3.77
C ARG A 78 -33.30 3.25 3.35
N GLY A 79 -34.19 2.29 3.11
CA GLY A 79 -33.82 1.03 2.48
C GLY A 79 -33.83 1.17 0.97
N THR A 80 -32.94 0.46 0.29
CA THR A 80 -32.99 0.26 -1.16
C THR A 80 -33.38 -1.18 -1.45
N SER A 81 -34.19 -1.37 -2.48
CA SER A 81 -34.45 -2.69 -3.05
C SER A 81 -34.26 -2.56 -4.54
N VAL A 82 -33.23 -3.23 -5.06
CA VAL A 82 -32.97 -3.29 -6.50
C VAL A 82 -33.74 -4.48 -7.04
N LEU A 83 -34.89 -4.20 -7.67
CA LEU A 83 -35.66 -5.23 -8.36
C LEU A 83 -35.01 -5.49 -9.71
N ALA A 84 -34.28 -6.60 -9.82
CA ALA A 84 -33.77 -7.07 -11.08
C ALA A 84 -34.92 -7.65 -11.91
N LYS A 85 -35.30 -6.97 -13.01
CA LYS A 85 -36.34 -7.46 -13.91
C LYS A 85 -35.92 -8.73 -14.66
N ASP A 86 -34.62 -8.93 -14.90
CA ASP A 86 -34.05 -10.08 -15.60
C ASP A 86 -32.72 -10.51 -14.91
N ALA A 87 -32.28 -11.76 -15.14
CA ALA A 87 -31.30 -12.56 -14.38
C ALA A 87 -29.91 -11.95 -14.06
N ASP A 88 -29.64 -10.70 -14.43
CA ASP A 88 -28.45 -9.93 -14.08
C ASP A 88 -28.68 -9.08 -12.81
N ALA A 89 -28.97 -9.73 -11.69
CA ALA A 89 -29.32 -9.04 -10.43
C ALA A 89 -28.24 -8.12 -9.83
N ASN A 90 -27.07 -8.03 -10.47
CA ASN A 90 -25.88 -7.36 -9.95
C ASN A 90 -25.33 -6.22 -10.83
N LYS A 91 -26.06 -5.75 -11.84
CA LYS A 91 -25.57 -4.63 -12.69
C LYS A 91 -25.48 -3.29 -11.96
N ILE A 92 -26.31 -3.10 -10.94
CA ILE A 92 -26.35 -1.88 -10.13
C ILE A 92 -26.48 -2.24 -8.66
N GLN A 93 -25.76 -1.54 -7.80
CA GLN A 93 -26.02 -1.50 -6.37
C GLN A 93 -26.44 -0.08 -6.02
N ALA A 94 -27.47 0.05 -5.19
CA ALA A 94 -27.97 1.33 -4.74
C ALA A 94 -27.93 1.37 -3.22
N VAL A 95 -27.41 2.46 -2.65
CA VAL A 95 -27.45 2.77 -1.23
C VAL A 95 -28.17 4.09 -1.07
N ALA A 96 -29.18 4.14 -0.21
CA ALA A 96 -29.91 5.36 0.08
C ALA A 96 -29.37 5.98 1.37
N THR A 97 -28.96 7.25 1.30
CA THR A 97 -28.57 8.05 2.46
C THR A 97 -29.80 8.56 3.22
N SER A 98 -29.59 9.06 4.44
CA SER A 98 -30.67 9.59 5.26
C SER A 98 -31.39 10.74 4.57
N GLY A 99 -32.71 10.65 4.49
CA GLY A 99 -33.52 11.66 3.80
C GLY A 99 -33.51 11.60 2.28
N ALA A 100 -32.96 10.55 1.66
CA ALA A 100 -33.14 10.30 0.24
C ALA A 100 -34.64 10.26 -0.13
N ALA A 101 -34.96 10.80 -1.31
CA ALA A 101 -36.33 10.87 -1.80
C ALA A 101 -36.90 9.46 -2.05
N VAL A 102 -38.08 9.20 -1.50
CA VAL A 102 -38.77 7.92 -1.65
C VAL A 102 -39.39 7.85 -3.04
N GLY A 103 -39.06 6.82 -3.80
CA GLY A 103 -39.61 6.61 -5.13
C GLY A 103 -39.07 5.35 -5.80
N ALA A 104 -39.75 4.95 -6.87
CA ALA A 104 -39.25 3.92 -7.78
C ALA A 104 -38.45 4.58 -8.90
N TYR A 105 -37.24 4.09 -9.15
CA TYR A 105 -36.35 4.58 -10.21
C TYR A 105 -36.01 3.42 -11.14
N THR A 106 -36.17 3.64 -12.44
CA THR A 106 -35.82 2.65 -13.47
C THR A 106 -34.53 3.08 -14.16
N PHE A 107 -33.49 2.25 -14.05
CA PHE A 107 -32.20 2.50 -14.66
C PHE A 107 -32.05 1.66 -15.94
N HIS A 108 -31.61 2.31 -17.02
CA HIS A 108 -31.20 1.64 -18.25
C HIS A 108 -29.69 1.80 -18.39
N VAL A 109 -28.94 0.73 -18.10
CA VAL A 109 -27.48 0.73 -18.24
C VAL A 109 -27.13 0.36 -19.67
N THR A 110 -26.66 1.33 -20.45
CA THR A 110 -26.31 1.14 -21.88
C THR A 110 -24.87 0.69 -22.07
N GLN A 111 -23.94 1.20 -21.27
CA GLN A 111 -22.51 0.84 -21.32
C GLN A 111 -21.84 1.16 -19.98
N LYS A 112 -20.78 0.43 -19.64
CA LYS A 112 -19.87 0.80 -18.55
C LYS A 112 -18.95 1.92 -19.00
N ALA A 113 -18.64 2.85 -18.10
CA ALA A 113 -17.51 3.74 -18.31
C ALA A 113 -16.23 2.92 -18.49
N THR A 114 -15.45 3.26 -19.50
CA THR A 114 -14.15 2.64 -19.81
C THR A 114 -13.03 3.59 -19.44
N GLN A 115 -11.84 3.02 -19.26
CA GLN A 115 -10.61 3.76 -18.99
C GLN A 115 -10.01 4.23 -20.32
N THR A 116 -9.42 5.42 -20.33
CA THR A 116 -8.59 5.89 -21.46
C THR A 116 -7.17 5.40 -21.22
N ALA A 117 -6.61 4.66 -22.17
CA ALA A 117 -5.23 4.21 -22.14
C ALA A 117 -4.48 4.71 -23.38
N THR A 118 -3.21 5.06 -23.20
CA THR A 118 -2.26 5.35 -24.28
C THR A 118 -1.04 4.45 -24.09
N THR A 119 -0.67 3.74 -25.14
CA THR A 119 0.50 2.86 -25.18
C THR A 119 1.47 3.41 -26.21
N SER A 120 2.78 3.27 -25.97
CA SER A 120 3.83 3.64 -26.93
C SER A 120 3.57 3.00 -28.31
N GLY A 121 3.86 3.74 -29.38
CA GLY A 121 3.59 3.31 -30.77
C GLY A 121 4.50 2.16 -31.25
N SER A 122 5.64 1.99 -30.58
CA SER A 122 6.63 0.93 -30.76
C SER A 122 7.17 0.50 -29.38
N ALA A 123 7.99 -0.56 -29.36
CA ALA A 123 8.77 -0.89 -28.17
C ALA A 123 9.72 0.28 -27.84
N VAL A 124 9.90 0.55 -26.55
CA VAL A 124 10.75 1.63 -26.02
C VAL A 124 12.25 1.38 -26.35
N GLY A 125 12.58 0.15 -26.78
CA GLY A 125 13.74 -0.17 -27.58
C GLY A 125 13.43 -1.38 -28.49
N GLU A 126 13.98 -1.41 -29.70
CA GLU A 126 13.91 -2.60 -30.54
C GLU A 126 15.03 -3.57 -30.17
N ALA A 127 14.73 -4.87 -30.08
CA ALA A 127 15.76 -5.87 -29.89
C ALA A 127 16.63 -5.94 -31.15
N ILE A 128 17.95 -5.77 -31.00
CA ILE A 128 18.86 -5.88 -32.13
C ILE A 128 18.88 -7.32 -32.66
N ASP A 129 18.31 -7.55 -33.85
CA ASP A 129 18.41 -8.84 -34.52
C ASP A 129 19.76 -8.95 -35.22
N ALA A 130 20.68 -9.65 -34.56
CA ALA A 130 22.03 -9.89 -35.07
C ALA A 130 22.09 -10.80 -36.32
N ASN A 131 20.96 -11.36 -36.78
CA ASN A 131 20.92 -12.28 -37.92
C ASN A 131 20.49 -11.63 -39.24
N VAL A 132 20.00 -10.40 -39.20
CA VAL A 132 19.60 -9.62 -40.38
C VAL A 132 20.67 -8.59 -40.76
N ALA A 133 20.51 -7.95 -41.92
CA ALA A 133 21.42 -6.88 -42.35
C ALA A 133 21.35 -5.69 -41.38
N LEU A 134 22.43 -4.93 -41.25
CA LEU A 134 22.54 -3.81 -40.30
C LEU A 134 21.45 -2.75 -40.50
N ASP A 135 21.02 -2.50 -41.74
CA ASP A 135 19.90 -1.61 -42.08
C ASP A 135 18.50 -2.16 -41.73
N LYS A 136 18.44 -3.38 -41.18
CA LYS A 136 17.23 -4.08 -40.73
C LYS A 136 17.35 -4.61 -39.31
N ALA A 137 18.48 -4.38 -38.64
CA ALA A 137 18.80 -4.94 -37.34
C ALA A 137 18.14 -4.20 -36.15
N GLY A 138 17.20 -3.28 -36.39
CA GLY A 138 16.44 -2.62 -35.32
C GLY A 138 17.16 -1.47 -34.61
N PHE A 139 18.17 -0.84 -35.22
CA PHE A 139 18.80 0.36 -34.61
C PHE A 139 17.87 1.58 -34.70
N GLY A 140 17.67 2.29 -33.59
CA GLY A 140 16.84 3.52 -33.52
C GLY A 140 17.32 4.68 -34.41
N THR A 141 18.58 4.70 -34.83
CA THR A 141 19.09 5.60 -35.89
C THR A 141 19.64 4.78 -37.07
N PRO A 142 19.25 5.07 -38.32
CA PRO A 142 19.77 4.34 -39.48
C PRO A 142 21.28 4.51 -39.61
N LEU A 143 22.02 3.41 -39.59
CA LEU A 143 23.46 3.45 -39.86
C LEU A 143 23.71 3.94 -41.29
N THR A 144 24.54 4.98 -41.41
CA THR A 144 25.03 5.46 -42.71
C THR A 144 26.34 4.75 -43.05
N THR A 145 26.54 4.42 -44.33
CA THR A 145 27.79 3.83 -44.83
C THR A 145 28.98 4.68 -44.41
N GLY A 146 30.03 4.05 -43.89
CA GLY A 146 31.18 4.77 -43.37
C GLY A 146 32.39 3.89 -43.15
N THR A 147 33.53 4.52 -42.89
CA THR A 147 34.77 3.83 -42.56
C THR A 147 35.27 4.25 -41.20
N PHE A 148 35.78 3.30 -40.43
CA PHE A 148 36.55 3.59 -39.22
C PHE A 148 37.79 2.71 -39.21
N SER A 149 38.85 3.13 -38.54
CA SER A 149 40.09 2.35 -38.47
C SER A 149 40.46 2.02 -37.03
N ILE A 150 40.90 0.78 -36.81
CA ILE A 150 41.53 0.36 -35.56
C ILE A 150 42.97 -0.04 -35.89
N ASN A 151 43.95 0.56 -35.20
CA ASN A 151 45.39 0.32 -35.41
C ASN A 151 45.84 0.43 -36.87
N GLY A 152 45.29 1.38 -37.62
CA GLY A 152 45.64 1.64 -39.02
C GLY A 152 44.97 0.73 -40.05
N THR A 153 44.21 -0.28 -39.63
CA THR A 153 43.40 -1.10 -40.53
C THR A 153 42.02 -0.48 -40.69
N VAL A 154 41.63 -0.18 -41.93
CA VAL A 154 40.32 0.42 -42.26
C VAL A 154 39.25 -0.66 -42.35
N PHE A 155 38.14 -0.43 -41.65
CA PHE A 155 36.92 -1.22 -41.69
C PHE A 155 35.84 -0.40 -42.38
N THR A 156 35.15 -1.03 -43.33
CA THR A 156 34.03 -0.41 -44.06
C THR A 156 32.71 -0.99 -43.53
N ILE A 157 31.81 -0.11 -43.10
CA ILE A 157 30.43 -0.43 -42.77
C ILE A 157 29.60 -0.18 -44.03
N ASP A 158 29.06 -1.25 -44.62
CA ASP A 158 27.98 -1.17 -45.60
C ASP A 158 26.67 -1.61 -44.95
N ALA A 159 25.81 -0.66 -44.64
CA ALA A 159 24.54 -0.91 -43.97
C ALA A 159 23.64 -1.92 -44.72
N ALA A 160 23.76 -2.01 -46.06
CA ALA A 160 22.91 -2.86 -46.90
C ALA A 160 23.47 -4.29 -47.12
N THR A 161 24.77 -4.52 -46.95
CA THR A 161 25.39 -5.83 -47.28
C THR A 161 26.28 -6.43 -46.18
N ALA A 162 26.72 -5.65 -45.20
CA ALA A 162 27.57 -6.16 -44.14
C ALA A 162 26.74 -7.00 -43.15
N ARG A 163 27.06 -8.30 -43.05
CA ARG A 163 26.37 -9.25 -42.17
C ARG A 163 27.02 -9.42 -40.79
N THR A 164 28.19 -8.84 -40.52
CA THR A 164 28.81 -8.87 -39.17
C THR A 164 30.03 -7.96 -39.07
N ALA A 165 29.99 -7.01 -38.11
CA ALA A 165 31.17 -6.51 -37.40
C ALA A 165 31.00 -6.95 -35.94
N LYS A 166 31.90 -7.79 -35.41
CA LYS A 166 31.76 -8.39 -34.08
C LYS A 166 32.71 -7.72 -33.09
N SER A 167 32.14 -7.09 -32.06
CA SER A 167 32.82 -6.50 -30.92
C SER A 167 33.15 -7.54 -29.84
N ALA A 168 34.13 -7.26 -28.99
CA ALA A 168 34.49 -8.08 -27.83
C ALA A 168 33.54 -7.90 -26.62
N ALA A 169 32.58 -6.97 -26.71
CA ALA A 169 31.47 -6.73 -25.79
C ALA A 169 30.19 -6.49 -26.60
N SER A 170 29.00 -6.57 -26.01
CA SER A 170 27.72 -6.33 -26.71
C SER A 170 27.68 -4.94 -27.38
N VAL A 171 27.39 -4.90 -28.68
CA VAL A 171 26.93 -3.68 -29.37
C VAL A 171 25.41 -3.71 -29.32
N GLY A 172 24.82 -2.67 -28.73
CA GLY A 172 23.46 -2.70 -28.21
C GLY A 172 23.41 -3.57 -26.96
N ALA A 173 23.61 -2.97 -25.78
CA ALA A 173 23.00 -3.58 -24.61
C ALA A 173 21.49 -3.58 -24.92
N GLY A 174 20.88 -4.75 -25.02
CA GLY A 174 19.43 -4.82 -25.19
C GLY A 174 18.77 -3.98 -24.09
N PHE A 175 17.58 -3.47 -24.36
CA PHE A 175 16.87 -2.65 -23.39
C PHE A 175 16.81 -3.34 -22.02
N ASP A 176 17.20 -2.62 -20.96
CA ASP A 176 17.21 -3.11 -19.58
C ASP A 176 16.61 -2.03 -18.65
N SER A 177 15.35 -2.24 -18.26
CA SER A 177 14.59 -1.36 -17.37
C SER A 177 15.19 -1.23 -15.96
N SER A 178 16.12 -2.11 -15.59
CA SER A 178 16.80 -2.09 -14.30
C SER A 178 18.02 -1.17 -14.25
N LEU A 179 18.46 -0.64 -15.40
CA LEU A 179 19.53 0.34 -15.49
C LEU A 179 19.00 1.78 -15.43
N THR A 180 19.90 2.75 -15.25
CA THR A 180 19.54 4.18 -15.32
C THR A 180 19.09 4.52 -16.74
N LEU A 181 18.26 5.54 -16.92
CA LEU A 181 17.68 5.89 -18.22
C LEU A 181 18.75 6.14 -19.29
N GLU A 182 19.90 6.73 -18.94
CA GLU A 182 21.03 6.93 -19.87
C GLU A 182 21.68 5.62 -20.34
N ASN A 183 21.57 4.55 -19.55
CA ASN A 183 22.19 3.24 -19.80
C ASN A 183 21.17 2.14 -20.14
N ALA A 184 19.87 2.45 -20.12
CA ALA A 184 18.77 1.50 -20.28
C ALA A 184 18.60 0.98 -21.71
N GLY A 185 19.39 1.49 -22.68
CA GLY A 185 19.32 1.05 -24.08
C GLY A 185 18.12 1.62 -24.83
N LEU A 186 17.68 2.84 -24.48
CA LEU A 186 16.62 3.57 -25.19
C LEU A 186 17.08 4.02 -26.59
N ASP A 187 16.16 4.04 -27.55
CA ASP A 187 16.44 4.42 -28.95
C ASP A 187 16.94 5.87 -29.07
N ILE A 188 16.38 6.75 -28.24
CA ILE A 188 16.81 8.15 -28.10
C ILE A 188 17.32 8.33 -26.67
N ALA A 189 18.55 8.83 -26.54
CA ALA A 189 19.13 9.11 -25.22
C ALA A 189 18.35 10.25 -24.53
N PRO A 190 17.77 10.02 -23.34
CA PRO A 190 17.06 11.06 -22.62
C PRO A 190 18.05 12.07 -22.03
N THR A 191 17.65 13.33 -22.06
CA THR A 191 18.32 14.47 -21.44
C THR A 191 17.60 14.83 -20.14
N ALA A 192 18.34 15.28 -19.12
CA ALA A 192 17.74 15.66 -17.83
C ALA A 192 16.70 16.77 -18.01
N GLY A 193 15.57 16.67 -17.32
CA GLY A 193 14.55 17.69 -17.43
C GLY A 193 13.21 17.29 -16.86
N SER A 194 12.15 17.73 -17.53
CA SER A 194 10.78 17.40 -17.18
C SER A 194 9.91 17.20 -18.39
N PHE A 195 8.80 16.51 -18.17
CA PHE A 195 7.65 16.45 -19.06
C PHE A 195 6.38 16.68 -18.22
N THR A 196 5.24 16.82 -18.88
CA THR A 196 3.95 16.98 -18.22
C THR A 196 3.00 15.86 -18.59
N ILE A 197 2.20 15.41 -17.61
CA ILE A 197 1.00 14.61 -17.84
C ILE A 197 -0.18 15.35 -17.23
N ASN A 198 -1.22 15.59 -18.02
CA ASN A 198 -2.41 16.35 -17.62
C ASN A 198 -2.06 17.72 -16.99
N GLY A 199 -0.97 18.34 -17.46
CA GLY A 199 -0.46 19.62 -16.94
C GLY A 199 0.36 19.53 -15.65
N VAL A 200 0.52 18.34 -15.06
CA VAL A 200 1.37 18.09 -13.89
C VAL A 200 2.80 17.81 -14.34
N ASN A 201 3.77 18.52 -13.78
CA ASN A 201 5.17 18.38 -14.13
C ASN A 201 5.80 17.17 -13.44
N ILE A 202 6.48 16.32 -14.22
CA ILE A 202 7.26 15.17 -13.77
C ILE A 202 8.72 15.45 -14.10
N ASN A 203 9.57 15.49 -13.07
CA ASN A 203 11.00 15.69 -13.21
C ASN A 203 11.73 14.35 -13.22
N TYR A 204 12.79 14.25 -14.00
CA TYR A 204 13.66 13.07 -14.04
C TYR A 204 15.11 13.48 -14.38
N ASP A 205 16.05 12.68 -13.91
CA ASP A 205 17.48 12.76 -14.21
C ASP A 205 17.96 11.41 -14.78
N PRO A 206 18.38 11.36 -16.06
CA PRO A 206 18.71 10.11 -16.72
C PRO A 206 19.97 9.44 -16.19
N SER A 207 20.81 10.16 -15.44
CA SER A 207 22.01 9.61 -14.82
C SER A 207 21.74 8.89 -13.50
N THR A 208 20.59 9.15 -12.87
CA THR A 208 20.23 8.55 -11.58
C THR A 208 18.97 7.69 -11.63
N ASP A 209 18.00 8.10 -12.43
CA ASP A 209 16.67 7.52 -12.43
C ASP A 209 16.57 6.36 -13.41
N LYS A 210 15.67 5.43 -13.14
CA LYS A 210 15.35 4.28 -13.98
C LYS A 210 13.95 4.40 -14.55
N ILE A 211 13.58 3.54 -15.49
CA ILE A 211 12.20 3.44 -16.00
C ILE A 211 11.21 3.22 -14.85
N GLY A 212 11.55 2.36 -13.91
CA GLY A 212 10.76 2.12 -12.70
C GLY A 212 10.58 3.37 -11.81
N ASP A 213 11.58 4.25 -11.74
CA ASP A 213 11.50 5.47 -10.94
C ASP A 213 10.57 6.49 -11.60
N VAL A 214 10.65 6.67 -12.93
CA VAL A 214 9.73 7.56 -13.64
C VAL A 214 8.29 7.07 -13.56
N ILE A 215 8.06 5.76 -13.65
CA ILE A 215 6.75 5.15 -13.37
C ILE A 215 6.27 5.52 -11.96
N ASN A 216 7.15 5.42 -10.96
CA ASN A 216 6.81 5.79 -9.59
C ASN A 216 6.52 7.29 -9.45
N TYR A 217 7.24 8.16 -10.15
CA TYR A 217 6.97 9.60 -10.13
C TYR A 217 5.60 9.91 -10.70
N ILE A 218 5.21 9.26 -11.80
CA ILE A 218 3.88 9.41 -12.40
C ILE A 218 2.79 8.88 -11.47
N ASN A 219 2.93 7.64 -10.98
CA ASN A 219 1.94 6.97 -10.13
C ASN A 219 1.71 7.66 -8.78
N ASN A 220 2.70 8.40 -8.29
CA ASN A 220 2.58 9.18 -7.06
C ASN A 220 2.29 10.67 -7.30
N SER A 221 2.07 11.07 -8.56
CA SER A 221 1.75 12.45 -8.92
C SER A 221 0.25 12.74 -8.82
N ALA A 222 -0.10 14.02 -8.92
CA ALA A 222 -1.49 14.47 -9.04
C ALA A 222 -2.01 14.42 -10.49
N ALA A 223 -1.34 13.70 -11.40
CA ALA A 223 -1.70 13.66 -12.82
C ALA A 223 -2.96 12.81 -13.14
N GLU A 224 -3.51 12.12 -12.14
CA GLU A 224 -4.69 11.23 -12.26
C GLU A 224 -4.49 10.12 -13.31
N VAL A 225 -3.26 9.63 -13.44
CA VAL A 225 -2.91 8.51 -14.31
C VAL A 225 -2.08 7.47 -13.56
N THR A 226 -2.27 6.22 -13.96
CA THR A 226 -1.41 5.10 -13.62
C THR A 226 -0.54 4.73 -14.83
N ALA A 227 0.78 4.78 -14.63
CA ALA A 227 1.81 4.29 -15.52
C ALA A 227 2.19 2.83 -15.23
N SER A 228 2.45 2.07 -16.28
CA SER A 228 3.03 0.73 -16.22
C SER A 228 4.00 0.51 -17.37
N PHE A 229 4.89 -0.48 -17.18
CA PHE A 229 5.80 -0.95 -18.22
C PHE A 229 5.73 -2.47 -18.27
N ASP A 230 5.54 -3.01 -19.48
CA ASP A 230 5.54 -4.46 -19.73
C ASP A 230 6.90 -4.86 -20.30
N GLU A 231 7.69 -5.62 -19.53
CA GLU A 231 9.06 -6.01 -19.92
C GLU A 231 9.11 -6.97 -21.12
N SER A 232 8.03 -7.72 -21.37
CA SER A 232 8.00 -8.70 -22.45
C SER A 232 7.74 -8.06 -23.81
N THR A 233 6.92 -7.01 -23.82
CA THR A 233 6.59 -6.22 -25.01
C THR A 233 7.39 -4.92 -25.09
N GLN A 234 8.11 -4.58 -24.01
CA GLN A 234 8.83 -3.32 -23.81
C GLN A 234 7.94 -2.09 -24.08
N THR A 235 6.69 -2.17 -23.66
CA THR A 235 5.71 -1.10 -23.87
C THR A 235 5.45 -0.32 -22.60
N PHE A 236 5.45 1.00 -22.73
CA PHE A 236 5.01 1.91 -21.67
C PHE A 236 3.53 2.25 -21.88
N THR A 237 2.73 2.14 -20.82
CA THR A 237 1.29 2.41 -20.87
C THR A 237 0.89 3.38 -19.77
N LEU A 238 0.11 4.40 -20.14
CA LEU A 238 -0.58 5.29 -19.23
C LEU A 238 -2.08 5.01 -19.27
N THR A 239 -2.71 4.97 -18.10
CA THR A 239 -4.13 4.73 -17.92
C THR A 239 -4.73 5.77 -17.01
N HIS A 240 -5.82 6.42 -17.43
CA HIS A 240 -6.50 7.42 -16.60
C HIS A 240 -7.18 6.77 -15.39
N ASP A 241 -7.01 7.31 -14.19
CA ASP A 241 -7.51 6.66 -12.97
C ASP A 241 -9.05 6.68 -12.89
N THR A 242 -9.66 7.71 -13.46
CA THR A 242 -11.12 7.82 -13.58
C THR A 242 -11.65 7.29 -14.92
N LEU A 243 -12.79 6.60 -14.85
CA LEU A 243 -13.52 6.09 -16.01
C LEU A 243 -14.49 7.16 -16.52
N GLY A 244 -14.68 7.29 -17.84
CA GLY A 244 -15.74 8.12 -18.40
C GLY A 244 -15.36 8.85 -19.69
N THR A 245 -16.37 9.41 -20.37
CA THR A 245 -16.13 10.23 -21.57
C THR A 245 -15.57 11.59 -21.16
N GLY A 246 -14.45 12.00 -21.77
CA GLY A 246 -13.79 13.29 -21.51
C GLY A 246 -12.52 13.19 -20.66
N THR A 247 -12.19 12.01 -20.13
CA THR A 247 -10.90 11.75 -19.50
C THR A 247 -9.84 11.58 -20.60
N THR A 248 -9.07 12.64 -20.83
CA THR A 248 -8.02 12.67 -21.85
C THR A 248 -6.68 12.64 -21.14
N ILE A 249 -5.73 11.86 -21.65
CA ILE A 249 -4.34 11.93 -21.22
C ILE A 249 -3.63 12.88 -22.17
N THR A 250 -3.17 14.03 -21.67
CA THR A 250 -2.35 14.96 -22.44
C THR A 250 -0.93 14.90 -21.95
N MET A 251 0.02 14.81 -22.87
CA MET A 251 1.44 14.74 -22.56
C MET A 251 2.21 15.78 -23.38
N ALA A 252 3.23 16.39 -22.78
CA ALA A 252 4.14 17.29 -23.48
C ALA A 252 5.51 17.30 -22.80
N ASP A 253 6.57 17.26 -23.60
CA ASP A 253 7.94 17.43 -23.08
C ASP A 253 8.14 18.88 -22.63
N GLY A 254 8.88 19.04 -21.53
CA GLY A 254 9.25 20.31 -20.93
C GLY A 254 10.69 20.68 -21.29
N THR A 255 11.57 20.70 -20.30
CA THR A 255 13.01 21.01 -20.52
C THR A 255 13.85 19.79 -20.92
N GLY A 256 13.24 18.59 -20.95
CA GLY A 256 13.86 17.33 -21.38
C GLY A 256 13.16 16.77 -22.62
N ASN A 257 13.42 15.50 -22.93
CA ASN A 257 12.90 14.77 -24.09
C ASN A 257 12.46 13.34 -23.73
N PHE A 258 11.91 13.14 -22.52
CA PHE A 258 11.53 11.80 -22.05
C PHE A 258 10.44 11.19 -22.92
N LEU A 259 9.44 11.97 -23.33
CA LEU A 259 8.34 11.44 -24.13
C LEU A 259 8.77 11.11 -25.56
N GLU A 260 9.78 11.81 -26.08
CA GLU A 260 10.41 11.46 -27.36
C GLU A 260 11.26 10.19 -27.24
N ALA A 261 11.85 9.94 -26.07
CA ALA A 261 12.69 8.76 -25.80
C ALA A 261 11.91 7.47 -25.50
N MET A 262 10.59 7.54 -25.35
CA MET A 262 9.67 6.43 -25.02
C MET A 262 8.77 6.07 -26.21
#